data_AF-A0A7Y6IDS4-F1
#
_entry.id   AF-A0A7Y6IDS4-F1
#
_cell.length_a   1.000
_cell.length_b   1.000
_cell.length_c   1.000
_cell.angle_alpha   90.00
_cell.angle_beta   90.00
_cell.angle_gamma   90.00
#
_symmetry.space_group_name_H-M   'P 1'
#
loop_
_entity.id
_entity.type
_entity.pdbx_description
1 polymer ?
#
loop_
_entity_poly.entity_id
_entity_poly.type
_entity_poly.pdbx_seq_one_letter_code
_entity_poly.pdbx_strand_id
1 'polypeptide(L)' 'MAIIQIRDVPEATERTLKARAERAGKSLAAYLRDLLNEEAAHPTPDEVMARIAADEPVPYDPDFVAETLREGRR' A
#
# COMPACT_ATOMS: atom_id res chain seq x y z
N MET A 1 -9.77 -18.92 -7.16
CA MET A 1 -8.41 -19.30 -6.72
C MET A 1 -7.46 -18.98 -7.87
N ALA A 2 -6.58 -18.00 -7.71
CA ALA A 2 -5.65 -17.57 -8.75
C ALA A 2 -4.24 -18.08 -8.42
N ILE A 3 -3.48 -18.48 -9.44
CA ILE A 3 -2.07 -18.86 -9.31
C ILE A 3 -1.25 -17.74 -9.96
N ILE A 4 -0.31 -17.18 -9.21
CA ILE A 4 0.62 -16.17 -9.69
C ILE A 4 1.98 -16.83 -9.87
N GLN A 5 2.51 -16.80 -11.09
CA GLN A 5 3.87 -17.25 -11.40
C GLN A 5 4.73 -16.02 -11.70
N ILE A 6 5.77 -15.82 -10.90
CA ILE A 6 6.76 -14.76 -11.11
C ILE A 6 7.95 -15.38 -11.86
N ARG A 7 8.28 -14.86 -13.03
CA ARG A 7 9.40 -15.32 -13.86
C ARG A 7 10.61 -14.41 -13.70
N ASP A 8 11.78 -14.95 -14.02
CA ASP A 8 13.04 -14.20 -14.12
C ASP A 8 13.44 -13.48 -12.81
N VAL A 9 13.12 -14.09 -11.66
CA VAL A 9 13.53 -13.56 -10.36
C VAL A 9 15.05 -13.74 -10.20
N PRO A 10 15.82 -12.67 -9.93
CA PRO A 10 17.24 -12.81 -9.67
C PRO A 10 17.52 -13.75 -8.49
N GLU A 11 18.50 -14.63 -8.63
CA GLU A 11 18.85 -15.62 -7.60
C GLU A 11 19.13 -14.97 -6.23
N ALA A 12 19.79 -13.81 -6.23
CA ALA A 12 20.05 -13.04 -5.01
C ALA A 12 18.76 -12.62 -4.27
N THR A 13 17.73 -12.24 -5.03
CA THR A 13 16.41 -11.87 -4.50
C THR A 13 15.71 -13.11 -3.96
N GLU A 14 15.70 -14.21 -4.71
CA GLU A 14 15.11 -15.47 -4.27
C GLU A 14 15.73 -15.97 -2.96
N ARG A 15 17.06 -15.99 -2.86
CA ARG A 15 17.79 -16.40 -1.65
C ARG A 15 17.44 -15.54 -0.44
N THR A 16 17.36 -14.23 -0.65
CA THR A 16 16.99 -13.28 0.42
C THR A 16 15.57 -13.56 0.93
N LEU A 17 14.63 -13.79 0.02
CA LEU A 17 13.23 -14.06 0.36
C LEU A 17 13.07 -15.41 1.05
N LYS A 18 13.78 -16.45 0.60
CA LYS A 18 13.84 -17.77 1.29
C LYS A 18 14.34 -17.63 2.72
N ALA A 19 15.47 -16.94 2.93
CA ALA A 19 16.01 -16.73 4.26
C ALA A 19 15.07 -15.92 5.18
N ARG A 20 14.27 -14.99 4.63
CA ARG A 20 13.24 -14.26 5.39
C ARG A 20 12.06 -15.16 5.74
N ALA A 21 11.60 -15.99 4.81
CA ALA A 21 10.52 -16.95 5.03
C ALA A 21 10.89 -17.97 6.13
N GLU A 22 12.11 -18.51 6.09
CA GLU A 22 12.64 -19.42 7.11
C GLU A 22 12.67 -18.77 8.50
N ARG A 23 13.18 -17.53 8.59
CA ARG A 23 13.18 -16.75 9.84
C ARG A 23 11.77 -16.49 10.39
N ALA A 24 10.78 -16.38 9.51
CA ALA A 24 9.38 -16.21 9.87
C ALA A 24 8.66 -17.55 10.15
N GLY A 25 9.34 -18.69 10.02
CA GLY A 25 8.73 -20.03 10.17
C GLY A 25 7.69 -20.35 9.09
N LYS A 26 7.79 -19.71 7.92
CA LYS A 26 6.83 -19.83 6.82
C LYS A 26 7.47 -20.51 5.60
N SER A 27 6.67 -21.23 4.82
CA SER A 27 7.09 -21.59 3.46
C SER A 27 7.26 -20.33 2.62
N LEU A 28 8.12 -20.37 1.59
CA LEU A 28 8.32 -19.22 0.70
C LEU A 28 7.01 -18.75 0.06
N ALA A 29 6.16 -19.68 -0.38
CA ALA A 29 4.87 -19.36 -0.96
C ALA A 29 3.94 -18.65 0.02
N ALA A 30 3.90 -19.08 1.29
CA ALA A 30 3.10 -18.42 2.31
C ALA A 30 3.64 -17.01 2.61
N TYR A 31 4.96 -16.87 2.74
CA TYR A 31 5.61 -15.58 2.97
C TYR A 31 5.35 -14.58 1.83
N LEU A 32 5.48 -15.02 0.58
CA LEU A 32 5.22 -14.18 -0.59
C LEU A 32 3.75 -13.80 -0.74
N ARG A 33 2.83 -14.72 -0.43
CA ARG A 33 1.40 -14.41 -0.42
C ARG A 33 1.09 -13.31 0.59
N ASP A 34 1.64 -13.41 1.79
CA ASP A 34 1.41 -12.40 2.82
C ASP A 34 1.98 -11.04 2.38
N LEU A 35 3.19 -11.02 1.81
CA LEU A 35 3.80 -9.81 1.25
C LEU A 35 2.94 -9.17 0.13
N LEU A 36 2.42 -9.98 -0.78
CA LEU A 36 1.55 -9.51 -1.87
C LEU A 36 0.21 -8.98 -1.34
N ASN A 37 -0.34 -9.60 -0.29
CA ASN A 37 -1.56 -9.12 0.34
C ASN A 37 -1.34 -7.80 1.08
N GLU A 38 -0.20 -7.66 1.77
CA GLU A 38 0.18 -6.40 2.42
C GLU A 38 0.33 -5.28 1.40
N GLU A 39 1.02 -5.54 0.28
CA GLU A 39 1.17 -4.56 -0.79
C GLU A 39 -0.17 -4.19 -1.42
N ALA A 40 -1.05 -5.17 -1.67
CA ALA A 40 -2.36 -4.94 -2.26
C ALA A 40 -3.39 -4.33 -1.29
N ALA A 41 -3.13 -4.34 0.03
CA ALA A 41 -4.03 -3.78 1.02
C ALA A 41 -4.01 -2.24 1.03
N HIS A 42 -2.96 -1.62 0.48
CA HIS A 42 -2.81 -0.18 0.44
C HIS A 42 -3.08 0.35 -0.98
N PRO A 43 -4.07 1.24 -1.16
CA PRO A 43 -4.27 1.89 -2.45
C PRO A 43 -3.05 2.78 -2.74
N THR A 44 -2.63 2.78 -3.99
CA THR A 44 -1.59 3.68 -4.48
C THR A 44 -2.05 5.14 -4.33
N PRO A 45 -1.12 6.12 -4.25
CA PRO A 45 -1.48 7.53 -4.21
C PRO A 45 -2.39 7.93 -5.38
N ASP A 46 -2.14 7.40 -6.58
CA ASP A 46 -2.95 7.68 -7.76
C ASP A 46 -4.38 7.13 -7.62
N GLU A 47 -4.54 5.91 -7.09
CA GLU A 47 -5.87 5.33 -6.81
C GLU A 47 -6.61 6.13 -5.72
N VAL A 48 -5.90 6.59 -4.69
CA VAL A 48 -6.47 7.47 -3.66
C VAL A 48 -6.92 8.79 -4.27
N MET A 49 -6.10 9.42 -5.10
CA MET A 49 -6.43 10.70 -5.75
C MET A 49 -7.58 10.55 -6.74
N ALA A 50 -7.61 9.47 -7.53
CA ALA A 50 -8.71 9.16 -8.42
C ALA A 50 -10.02 8.95 -7.65
N ARG A 51 -9.97 8.27 -6.49
CA ARG A 51 -11.13 8.14 -5.60
C ARG A 51 -11.60 9.49 -5.06
N ILE A 52 -10.69 10.32 -4.55
CA ILE A 52 -11.03 11.67 -4.03
C ILE A 52 -11.69 12.52 -5.12
N ALA A 53 -11.19 12.44 -6.37
CA ALA A 53 -11.75 13.19 -7.49
C ALA A 53 -13.14 12.68 -7.91
N ALA A 54 -13.45 11.41 -7.66
CA ALA A 54 -14.73 10.79 -7.99
C ALA A 54 -15.79 10.93 -6.89
N ASP A 55 -15.38 11.11 -5.63
CA ASP A 55 -16.30 11.24 -4.49
C ASP A 55 -17.04 12.59 -4.51
N GLU A 56 -18.28 12.58 -3.99
CA GLU A 56 -19.08 13.80 -3.88
C GLU A 56 -18.41 14.78 -2.90
N PRO A 57 -18.16 16.04 -3.31
CA PRO A 57 -17.54 17.03 -2.44
C PRO A 57 -18.37 17.23 -1.17
N VAL A 58 -17.74 17.03 -0.01
CA VAL A 58 -18.38 17.37 1.27
C VAL A 58 -18.48 18.89 1.35
N PRO A 59 -19.69 19.45 1.54
CA PRO A 59 -19.83 20.89 1.71
C PRO A 59 -19.10 21.33 2.98
N TYR A 60 -18.22 22.31 2.82
CA TYR A 60 -17.48 22.92 3.92
C TYR A 60 -17.56 24.44 3.82
N ASP A 61 -17.39 25.11 4.96
CA ASP A 61 -17.26 26.56 5.02
C ASP A 61 -15.80 26.95 4.71
N PRO A 62 -15.52 27.63 3.58
CA PRO A 62 -14.16 28.02 3.22
C PRO A 62 -13.52 29.00 4.22
N ASP A 63 -14.33 29.86 4.85
CA ASP A 63 -13.84 30.87 5.78
C ASP A 63 -13.35 30.22 7.08
N PHE A 64 -14.09 29.22 7.57
CA PHE A 64 -13.70 28.41 8.71
C PHE A 64 -12.36 27.67 8.47
N VAL A 65 -12.19 27.02 7.31
CA VAL A 65 -10.95 26.30 6.97
C VAL A 65 -9.76 27.27 6.88
N ALA A 66 -9.97 28.44 6.27
CA ALA A 66 -8.92 29.45 6.14
C ALA A 66 -8.51 30.04 7.49
N GLU A 67 -9.44 30.20 8.44
CA GLU A 67 -9.15 30.64 9.81
C GLU A 67 -8.31 29.60 10.56
N THR A 68 -8.72 28.33 10.57
CA THR A 68 -8.00 27.25 11.27
C THR A 68 -6.58 27.06 10.74
N LEU A 69 -6.36 27.18 9.42
CA LEU A 69 -5.03 27.09 8.81
C LEU A 69 -4.10 28.26 9.19
N ARG A 70 -4.66 29.45 9.46
CA ARG A 70 -3.87 30.61 9.93
C ARG A 70 -3.51 30.47 11.41
N GLU A 71 -4.41 29.94 12.23
CA GLU A 71 -4.18 29.69 13.65
C GLU A 71 -3.11 28.62 13.88
N GLY A 72 -3.11 27.52 13.12
CA GLY A 72 -2.12 26.45 13.24
C GLY A 72 -0.70 26.81 12.78
N ARG A 73 -0.51 27.98 12.14
CA ARG A 73 0.79 28.51 11.71
C ARG A 73 1.44 29.48 12.70
N ARG A 74 0.87 29.65 13.90
CA ARG A 74 1.33 30.61 14.92
C ARG A 74 2.07 29.95 16.07
#